data_AF-X0LQI5-F1
#
_entry.id   AF-X0LQI5-F1
#
_cell.length_a   1.000
_cell.length_b   1.000
_cell.length_c   1.000
_cell.angle_alpha   90.00
_cell.angle_beta   90.00
_cell.angle_gamma   90.00
#
_symmetry.space_group_name_H-M   'P 1'
#
loop_
_entity.id
_entity.type
_entity.pdbx_description
1 polymer ?
#
loop_
_entity_poly.entity_id
_entity_poly.type
_entity_poly.pdbx_seq_one_letter_code
_entity_poly.pdbx_strand_id
1 'polypeptide(L)'
;MTDVKDITPDLDRLDNQLDDLEEKLQPLLGNLEGMASQLPLLDKAKLFSLTAYAIESLMFSSLKLNEGNEAQTQAVLTELKRIQQYFGKIKNIESPPEPDTRTLTINQEATARILKADLGDNKTISNKLAEKIAEERAKALLKSVENRKRPAEESPVPSQPSSSAEGKDKSKKKQKKNKKNKSKN
;
A
#
# COMPACT_ATOMS: atom_id res chain seq x y z
N MET A 1 11.51 57.75 -10.42
CA MET A 1 12.55 57.32 -9.46
C MET A 1 11.99 56.08 -8.79
N THR A 2 12.59 54.92 -9.06
CA THR A 2 12.15 53.64 -8.50
C THR A 2 12.34 53.67 -6.99
N ASP A 3 11.23 53.53 -6.27
CA ASP A 3 11.19 53.38 -4.83
C ASP A 3 12.02 52.14 -4.45
N VAL A 4 13.22 52.35 -3.89
CA VAL A 4 14.10 51.26 -3.47
C VAL A 4 13.47 50.65 -2.24
N LYS A 5 12.98 49.42 -2.37
CA LYS A 5 12.35 48.72 -1.25
C LYS A 5 13.35 48.58 -0.11
N ASP A 6 12.99 49.13 1.05
CA ASP A 6 13.77 48.98 2.27
C ASP A 6 13.81 47.51 2.68
N ILE A 7 15.02 46.93 2.72
CA ILE A 7 15.29 45.53 3.03
C ILE A 7 15.65 45.32 4.52
N THR A 8 15.87 46.41 5.26
CA THR A 8 16.17 46.39 6.69
C THR A 8 15.20 45.50 7.50
N PRO A 9 13.86 45.59 7.34
CA PRO A 9 12.95 44.73 8.11
C PRO A 9 13.08 43.23 7.77
N ASP A 10 13.44 42.89 6.53
CA ASP A 10 13.65 41.49 6.13
C ASP A 10 14.97 40.95 6.72
N LEU A 11 15.99 41.79 6.85
CA LEU A 11 17.26 41.46 7.51
C LEU A 11 17.09 41.27 9.01
N ASP A 12 16.41 42.20 9.69
CA ASP A 12 16.12 42.09 11.13
C ASP A 12 15.32 40.81 11.42
N ARG A 13 14.37 40.48 10.55
CA ARG A 13 13.62 39.23 10.66
C ARG A 13 14.52 38.01 10.50
N LEU A 14 15.40 38.00 9.50
CA LEU A 14 16.31 36.89 9.27
C LEU A 14 17.25 36.68 10.46
N ASP A 15 17.77 37.76 11.05
CA ASP A 15 18.65 37.73 12.21
C ASP A 15 17.98 37.05 13.41
N ASN A 16 16.77 37.50 13.77
CA ASN A 16 15.98 36.87 14.83
C ASN A 16 15.67 35.38 14.54
N GLN A 17 15.41 35.03 13.28
CA GLN A 17 15.16 33.64 12.89
C GLN A 17 16.41 32.75 13.00
N LEU A 18 17.61 33.31 12.79
CA LEU A 18 18.87 32.61 12.95
C LEU A 18 19.20 32.38 14.43
N ASP A 19 18.99 33.38 15.28
CA ASP A 19 19.16 33.26 16.74
C ASP A 19 18.25 32.16 17.32
N ASP A 20 16.95 32.20 16.98
CA ASP A 20 15.96 31.19 17.38
C ASP A 20 16.34 29.77 16.91
N LEU A 21 16.94 29.68 15.72
CA LEU A 21 17.35 28.41 15.15
C LEU A 21 18.60 27.87 15.84
N GLU A 22 19.58 28.73 16.13
CA GLU A 22 20.80 28.35 16.83
C GLU A 22 20.48 27.81 18.22
N GLU A 23 19.60 28.48 18.98
CA GLU A 23 19.15 28.01 20.30
C GLU A 23 18.51 26.61 20.21
N LYS A 24 17.65 26.38 19.22
CA LYS A 24 16.97 25.08 19.04
C LYS A 24 17.89 23.97 18.55
N LEU A 25 18.91 24.29 17.76
CA LEU A 25 19.87 23.32 17.24
C LEU A 25 21.01 23.02 18.22
N GLN A 26 21.30 23.92 19.17
CA GLN A 26 22.35 23.76 20.17
C GLN A 26 22.39 22.37 20.84
N PRO A 27 21.28 21.80 21.37
CA PRO A 27 21.31 20.48 21.99
C PRO A 27 21.70 19.37 21.00
N LEU A 28 21.31 19.51 19.74
CA LEU A 28 21.54 18.53 18.68
C LEU A 28 23.02 18.53 18.23
N LEU A 29 23.66 19.70 18.16
CA LEU A 29 25.04 19.85 17.69
C LEU A 29 26.07 19.23 18.66
N GLY A 30 25.79 19.22 19.97
CA GLY A 30 26.72 18.73 20.98
C GLY A 30 26.60 17.24 21.33
N ASN A 31 25.43 16.62 21.15
CA ASN A 31 25.16 15.27 21.65
C ASN A 31 24.21 14.45 20.74
N LEU A 32 24.32 14.59 19.42
CA LEU A 32 23.48 13.86 18.47
C LEU A 32 23.58 12.34 18.65
N GLU A 33 24.80 11.80 18.77
CA GLU A 33 25.01 10.36 18.88
C GLU A 33 24.50 9.80 20.21
N GLY A 34 24.70 10.53 21.32
CA GLY A 34 24.16 10.15 22.62
C GLY A 34 22.64 10.14 22.63
N MET A 35 21.98 11.16 22.07
CA MET A 35 20.52 11.16 21.89
C MET A 35 20.06 10.02 20.98
N ALA A 36 20.73 9.80 19.86
CA ALA A 36 20.38 8.75 18.92
C ALA A 36 20.57 7.33 19.48
N SER A 37 21.48 7.14 20.44
CA SER A 37 21.73 5.85 21.08
C SER A 37 20.65 5.41 22.05
N GLN A 38 19.92 6.37 22.65
CA GLN A 38 18.86 6.12 23.63
C GLN A 38 17.50 5.86 22.98
N LEU A 39 17.36 6.14 21.68
CA LEU A 39 16.11 6.05 20.95
C LEU A 39 15.92 4.66 20.32
N PRO A 40 14.66 4.18 20.24
CA PRO A 40 14.34 2.99 19.44
C PRO A 40 14.64 3.24 17.96
N LEU A 41 14.83 2.16 17.20
CA LEU A 41 15.32 2.22 15.82
C LEU A 41 14.50 3.16 14.90
N LEU A 42 13.18 3.18 15.06
CA LEU A 42 12.29 4.04 14.26
C LEU A 42 12.53 5.53 14.56
N ASP A 43 12.58 5.89 15.84
CA ASP A 43 12.75 7.28 16.26
C ASP A 43 14.17 7.78 15.99
N LYS A 44 15.17 6.88 16.08
CA LYS A 44 16.53 7.14 15.61
C LYS A 44 16.55 7.50 14.12
N ALA A 45 15.84 6.75 13.29
CA ALA A 45 15.75 7.04 11.85
C ALA A 45 15.05 8.38 11.55
N LYS A 46 13.99 8.71 12.31
CA LYS A 46 13.31 10.01 12.23
C LYS A 46 14.26 11.16 12.60
N LEU A 47 14.99 11.03 13.72
CA LEU A 47 15.95 12.02 14.19
C LEU A 47 17.02 12.31 13.12
N PHE A 48 17.67 11.28 12.57
CA PHE A 48 18.69 11.47 11.54
C PHE A 48 18.12 12.05 10.24
N SER A 49 16.92 11.63 9.82
CA SER A 49 16.29 12.15 8.61
C SER A 49 15.91 13.63 8.75
N LEU A 50 15.39 14.03 9.92
CA LEU A 50 15.11 15.44 10.25
C LEU A 50 16.38 16.27 10.35
N THR A 51 17.44 15.72 10.94
CA THR A 51 18.74 16.41 11.04
C THR A 51 19.34 16.65 9.66
N ALA A 52 19.34 15.64 8.80
CA ALA A 52 19.79 15.79 7.41
C ALA A 52 18.94 16.81 6.65
N TYR A 53 17.61 16.80 6.84
CA TYR A 53 16.72 17.80 6.25
C TYR A 53 17.07 19.22 6.68
N ALA A 54 17.34 19.43 7.97
CA ALA A 54 17.72 20.74 8.50
C ALA A 54 19.05 21.23 7.89
N ILE A 55 20.06 20.36 7.83
CA ILE A 55 21.38 20.69 7.25
C ILE A 55 21.26 21.06 5.78
N GLU A 56 20.61 20.22 4.96
CA GLU A 56 20.44 20.48 3.52
C GLU A 56 19.58 21.73 3.26
N SER A 57 18.59 22.00 4.11
CA SER A 57 17.78 23.22 4.02
C SER A 57 18.60 24.47 4.34
N LEU A 58 19.47 24.42 5.34
CA LEU A 58 20.38 25.53 5.66
C LEU A 58 21.43 25.71 4.57
N MET A 59 21.97 24.61 4.04
CA MET A 59 22.88 24.62 2.90
C MET A 59 22.20 25.30 1.69
N PHE A 60 20.95 24.93 1.38
CA PHE A 60 20.17 25.57 0.31
C PHE A 60 20.00 27.07 0.54
N SER A 61 19.59 27.49 1.74
CA SER A 61 19.43 28.91 2.09
C SER A 61 20.76 29.68 1.95
N SER A 62 21.87 29.11 2.41
CA SER A 62 23.20 29.73 2.29
C SER A 62 23.63 29.90 0.82
N LEU A 63 23.40 28.89 -0.03
CA LEU A 63 23.68 28.97 -1.46
C LEU A 63 22.80 30.01 -2.17
N LYS A 64 21.55 30.19 -1.72
CA LYS A 64 20.68 31.23 -2.28
C LYS A 64 21.12 32.64 -1.91
N LEU A 65 21.75 32.83 -0.75
CA LEU A 65 22.28 34.12 -0.31
C LEU A 65 23.62 34.48 -0.96
N ASN A 66 24.52 33.51 -1.13
CA ASN A 66 25.92 33.75 -1.53
C ASN A 66 26.19 33.63 -3.05
N GLU A 67 25.19 33.90 -3.92
CA GLU A 67 25.28 33.67 -5.38
C GLU A 67 25.77 32.26 -5.74
N GLY A 68 25.16 31.23 -5.13
CA GLY A 68 25.44 29.83 -5.44
C GLY A 68 25.18 29.51 -6.92
N ASN A 69 26.07 28.74 -7.54
CA ASN A 69 25.88 28.36 -8.93
C ASN A 69 24.67 27.42 -9.09
N GLU A 70 24.07 27.41 -10.28
CA GLU A 70 22.86 26.61 -10.57
C GLU A 70 23.11 25.10 -10.33
N ALA A 71 24.34 24.64 -10.55
CA ALA A 71 24.72 23.25 -10.33
C ALA A 71 24.72 22.84 -8.85
N GLN A 72 25.21 23.70 -7.94
CA GLN A 72 25.22 23.49 -6.50
C GLN A 72 23.80 23.52 -5.95
N THR A 73 22.97 24.45 -6.42
CA THR A 73 21.54 24.49 -6.08
C THR A 73 20.87 23.18 -6.48
N GLN A 74 21.13 22.70 -7.70
CA GLN A 74 20.55 21.45 -8.20
C GLN A 74 21.06 20.21 -7.45
N ALA A 75 22.32 20.22 -7.01
CA ALA A 75 22.87 19.16 -6.17
C ALA A 75 22.11 19.06 -4.83
N VAL A 76 21.92 20.19 -4.14
CA VAL A 76 21.17 20.22 -2.87
C VAL A 76 19.70 19.83 -3.07
N LEU A 77 19.07 20.27 -4.17
CA LEU A 77 17.70 19.84 -4.53
C LEU A 77 17.59 18.32 -4.74
N THR A 78 18.66 17.68 -5.23
CA THR A 78 18.72 16.24 -5.40
C THR A 78 18.78 15.52 -4.05
N GLU A 79 19.59 16.01 -3.12
CA GLU A 79 19.64 15.48 -1.75
C GLU A 79 18.32 15.71 -0.99
N LEU A 80 17.67 16.86 -1.16
CA LEU A 80 16.33 17.10 -0.59
C LEU A 80 15.29 16.10 -1.11
N LYS A 81 15.31 15.76 -2.41
CA LYS A 81 14.45 14.70 -2.97
C LYS A 81 14.78 13.34 -2.36
N ARG A 82 16.04 13.03 -2.14
CA ARG A 82 16.47 11.79 -1.50
C ARG A 82 15.98 11.72 -0.06
N ILE A 83 16.05 12.82 0.70
CA ILE A 83 15.50 12.92 2.06
C ILE A 83 13.98 12.73 2.06
N GLN A 84 13.26 13.30 1.10
CA GLN A 84 11.83 13.08 0.93
C GLN A 84 11.49 11.59 0.73
N GLN A 85 12.30 10.85 -0.03
CA GLN A 85 12.15 9.41 -0.18
C GLN A 85 12.36 8.67 1.15
N TYR A 86 13.32 9.08 1.98
CA TYR A 86 13.52 8.50 3.31
C TYR A 86 12.33 8.77 4.24
N PHE A 87 11.76 9.97 4.23
CA PHE A 87 10.50 10.24 4.94
C PHE A 87 9.36 9.35 4.47
N GLY A 88 9.26 9.11 3.15
CA GLY A 88 8.30 8.15 2.59
C GLY A 88 8.51 6.74 3.13
N LYS A 89 9.77 6.26 3.20
CA LYS A 89 10.10 4.95 3.76
C LYS A 89 9.74 4.84 5.23
N ILE A 90 10.06 5.86 6.03
CA ILE A 90 9.74 5.91 7.47
C ILE A 90 8.22 5.90 7.66
N LYS A 91 7.50 6.72 6.90
CA LYS A 91 6.03 6.79 6.96
C LYS A 91 5.37 5.47 6.60
N ASN A 92 5.88 4.77 5.59
CA ASN A 92 5.37 3.45 5.19
C ASN A 92 5.60 2.37 6.27
N ILE A 93 6.60 2.53 7.13
CA ILE A 93 6.87 1.62 8.24
C ILE A 93 6.00 1.99 9.45
N GLU A 94 5.86 3.29 9.73
CA GLU A 94 5.06 3.81 10.85
C GLU A 94 3.56 3.63 10.66
N SER A 95 3.08 3.90 9.45
CA SER A 95 1.70 3.69 9.03
C SER A 95 1.74 2.86 7.76
N PRO A 96 1.84 1.53 7.89
CA PRO A 96 1.71 0.64 6.75
C PRO A 96 0.43 1.03 6.01
N PRO A 97 0.48 1.30 4.70
CA PRO A 97 -0.74 1.51 3.96
C PRO A 97 -1.65 0.31 4.22
N GLU A 98 -2.95 0.58 4.46
CA GLU A 98 -4.01 -0.43 4.51
C GLU A 98 -3.66 -1.51 3.50
N PRO A 99 -3.62 -2.80 3.91
CA PRO A 99 -2.99 -3.82 3.11
C PRO A 99 -3.69 -3.90 1.75
N ASP A 100 -3.08 -3.28 0.75
CA ASP A 100 -3.26 -3.67 -0.64
C ASP A 100 -2.70 -5.10 -0.73
N THR A 101 -3.52 -6.07 -0.34
CA THR A 101 -3.44 -7.45 -0.79
C THR A 101 -2.10 -8.16 -0.57
N ARG A 102 -1.41 -7.95 0.56
CA ARG A 102 -0.63 -9.07 1.11
C ARG A 102 -1.58 -10.06 1.76
N THR A 103 -2.40 -10.66 0.93
CA THR A 103 -3.10 -11.87 1.25
C THR A 103 -2.05 -12.94 1.49
N LEU A 104 -1.69 -13.17 2.74
CA LEU A 104 -1.23 -14.48 3.19
C LEU A 104 -2.35 -15.54 3.08
N THR A 105 -3.27 -15.38 2.12
CA THR A 105 -4.28 -16.37 1.78
C THR A 105 -3.70 -17.20 0.66
N ILE A 106 -3.28 -18.42 1.00
CA ILE A 106 -2.89 -19.44 0.03
C ILE A 106 -4.05 -19.61 -0.95
N ASN A 107 -3.77 -19.50 -2.25
CA ASN A 107 -4.77 -19.77 -3.28
C ASN A 107 -5.04 -21.28 -3.35
N GLN A 108 -6.04 -21.73 -2.58
CA GLN A 108 -6.38 -23.15 -2.44
C GLN A 108 -6.72 -23.80 -3.79
N GLU A 109 -7.32 -23.05 -4.72
CA GLU A 109 -7.65 -23.57 -6.05
C GLU A 109 -6.40 -23.79 -6.90
N ALA A 110 -5.45 -22.85 -6.87
CA ALA A 110 -4.17 -23.01 -7.55
C ALA A 110 -3.37 -24.18 -6.95
N THR A 111 -3.30 -24.30 -5.63
CA THR A 111 -2.65 -25.44 -4.95
C THR A 111 -3.32 -26.76 -5.32
N ALA A 112 -4.66 -26.82 -5.36
CA ALA A 112 -5.40 -28.02 -5.77
C ALA A 112 -5.12 -28.41 -7.23
N ARG A 113 -4.98 -27.43 -8.15
CA ARG A 113 -4.61 -27.68 -9.55
C ARG A 113 -3.19 -28.23 -9.67
N ILE A 114 -2.24 -27.68 -8.89
CA ILE A 114 -0.85 -28.15 -8.86
C ILE A 114 -0.79 -29.58 -8.34
N LEU A 115 -1.41 -29.86 -7.19
CA LEU A 115 -1.46 -31.21 -6.60
C LEU A 115 -2.12 -32.22 -7.55
N LYS A 116 -3.18 -31.82 -8.25
CA LYS A 116 -3.87 -32.69 -9.21
C LYS A 116 -3.04 -32.99 -10.46
N ALA A 117 -2.23 -32.05 -10.92
CA ALA A 117 -1.34 -32.25 -12.05
C ALA A 117 -0.17 -33.20 -11.70
N ASP A 118 0.44 -33.00 -10.52
CA ASP A 118 1.57 -33.81 -10.04
C ASP A 118 1.17 -35.25 -9.68
N LEU A 119 -0.04 -35.44 -9.14
CA LEU A 119 -0.56 -36.75 -8.73
C LEU A 119 -1.42 -37.44 -9.81
N GLY A 120 -1.53 -36.84 -11.00
CA GLY A 120 -2.37 -37.33 -12.10
C GLY A 120 -1.93 -38.69 -12.67
N ASP A 121 -0.64 -39.02 -12.53
CA ASP A 121 -0.05 -40.24 -13.06
C ASP A 121 -0.41 -41.49 -12.23
N ASN A 122 -0.82 -41.31 -10.97
CA ASN A 122 -1.23 -42.40 -10.08
C ASN A 122 -2.74 -42.36 -9.77
N LYS A 123 -3.51 -43.15 -10.53
CA LYS A 123 -4.98 -43.27 -10.42
C LYS A 123 -5.48 -43.63 -9.01
N THR A 124 -4.67 -44.32 -8.20
CA THR A 124 -5.08 -44.71 -6.83
C THR A 124 -5.01 -43.53 -5.86
N ILE A 125 -4.05 -42.63 -6.05
CA ILE A 125 -3.83 -41.47 -5.17
C ILE A 125 -4.79 -40.34 -5.56
N SER A 126 -5.04 -40.14 -6.85
CA SER A 126 -5.99 -39.14 -7.34
C SER A 126 -7.43 -39.41 -6.86
N ASN A 127 -7.86 -40.68 -6.80
CA ASN A 127 -9.17 -41.05 -6.25
C ASN A 127 -9.29 -40.76 -4.74
N LYS A 128 -8.26 -41.08 -3.95
CA LYS A 128 -8.21 -40.77 -2.50
C LYS A 128 -8.24 -39.26 -2.24
N LEU A 129 -7.59 -38.49 -3.10
CA LEU A 129 -7.56 -37.03 -2.99
C LEU A 129 -8.93 -36.43 -3.34
N ALA A 130 -9.60 -36.94 -4.38
CA ALA A 130 -10.97 -36.54 -4.72
C ALA A 130 -11.97 -36.85 -3.60
N GLU A 131 -11.84 -38.02 -2.96
CA GLU A 131 -12.63 -38.40 -1.78
C GLU A 131 -12.41 -37.42 -0.61
N LYS A 132 -11.15 -37.08 -0.31
CA LYS A 132 -10.79 -36.12 0.75
C LYS A 132 -11.29 -34.70 0.47
N ILE A 133 -11.22 -34.23 -0.78
CA ILE A 133 -11.77 -32.94 -1.18
C ILE A 133 -13.28 -32.92 -1.02
N ALA A 134 -13.98 -34.00 -1.37
CA ALA A 134 -15.42 -34.09 -1.21
C ALA A 134 -15.83 -34.11 0.27
N GLU A 135 -15.09 -34.84 1.09
CA GLU A 135 -15.29 -34.92 2.55
C GLU A 135 -15.13 -33.53 3.20
N GLU A 136 -14.08 -32.78 2.84
CA GLU A 136 -13.83 -31.44 3.36
C GLU A 136 -14.90 -30.43 2.90
N ARG A 137 -15.34 -30.49 1.64
CA ARG A 137 -16.41 -29.63 1.12
C ARG A 137 -17.75 -29.91 1.79
N ALA A 138 -18.06 -31.19 2.05
CA ALA A 138 -19.26 -31.56 2.79
C ALA A 138 -19.23 -31.03 4.24
N LYS A 139 -18.08 -31.15 4.91
CA LYS A 139 -17.88 -30.58 6.27
C LYS A 139 -17.98 -29.06 6.29
N ALA A 140 -17.41 -28.37 5.30
CA ALA A 140 -17.51 -26.92 5.17
C ALA A 140 -18.96 -26.46 4.96
N LEU A 141 -19.72 -27.18 4.12
CA LEU A 141 -21.15 -26.92 3.92
C LEU A 141 -21.95 -27.13 5.21
N LEU A 142 -21.70 -28.23 5.94
CA LEU A 142 -22.38 -28.50 7.21
C LEU A 142 -22.12 -27.39 8.24
N LYS A 143 -20.85 -26.98 8.40
CA LYS A 143 -20.43 -25.92 9.31
C LYS A 143 -21.04 -24.56 8.94
N SER A 144 -21.21 -24.29 7.64
CA SER A 144 -21.88 -23.07 7.15
C SER A 144 -23.39 -23.04 7.40
N VAL A 145 -24.03 -24.20 7.51
CA VAL A 145 -25.45 -24.34 7.84
C VAL A 145 -25.66 -24.29 9.35
N GLU A 146 -24.75 -24.86 10.13
CA GLU A 146 -24.76 -24.84 11.59
C GLU A 146 -24.53 -23.43 12.15
N ASN A 147 -23.59 -22.66 11.60
CA ASN A 147 -23.40 -21.24 11.96
C ASN A 147 -24.60 -20.36 11.63
N ARG A 148 -25.50 -20.78 10.73
CA ARG A 148 -26.76 -20.07 10.41
C ARG A 148 -27.93 -20.44 11.34
N LYS A 149 -27.78 -21.45 12.20
CA LYS A 149 -28.85 -21.97 13.07
C LYS A 149 -28.78 -21.51 14.54
N ARG A 150 -27.89 -20.60 14.92
CA ARG A 150 -28.00 -19.88 16.20
C ARG A 150 -29.06 -18.78 16.06
N PRO A 151 -30.24 -18.87 16.72
CA PRO A 151 -31.27 -17.84 16.63
C PRO A 151 -30.81 -16.60 17.41
N ALA A 152 -30.92 -15.45 16.77
CA ALA A 152 -30.93 -14.14 17.41
C ALA A 152 -32.28 -13.95 18.13
N GLU A 153 -32.26 -13.46 19.37
CA GLU A 153 -33.43 -12.86 20.02
C GLU A 153 -33.79 -11.52 19.34
N GLU A 154 -35.07 -11.41 18.99
CA GLU A 154 -36.00 -10.27 18.74
C GLU A 154 -35.45 -8.84 18.51
N SER A 155 -35.98 -7.95 17.65
CA SER A 155 -37.10 -7.79 16.68
C SER A 155 -37.09 -6.29 16.24
N PRO A 156 -37.91 -5.74 15.30
CA PRO A 156 -38.85 -6.32 14.34
C PRO A 156 -38.67 -5.86 12.86
N VAL A 157 -39.41 -6.53 11.96
CA VAL A 157 -39.60 -6.22 10.53
C VAL A 157 -40.98 -5.52 10.33
N PRO A 158 -41.26 -4.91 9.16
CA PRO A 158 -42.38 -5.42 8.33
C PRO A 158 -41.95 -5.56 6.85
N SER A 159 -42.01 -6.73 6.18
CA SER A 159 -43.19 -7.45 5.64
C SER A 159 -43.94 -6.61 4.59
N GLN A 160 -44.01 -6.93 3.29
CA GLN A 160 -44.70 -8.05 2.61
C GLN A 160 -44.74 -7.78 1.05
N PRO A 161 -45.37 -8.58 0.15
CA PRO A 161 -45.21 -10.02 -0.13
C PRO A 161 -45.35 -10.43 -1.65
N SER A 162 -45.18 -11.74 -1.93
CA SER A 162 -45.86 -12.58 -2.97
C SER A 162 -45.51 -12.40 -4.46
N SER A 163 -45.46 -13.42 -5.34
CA SER A 163 -45.58 -14.90 -5.24
C SER A 163 -45.40 -15.52 -6.65
N SER A 164 -44.85 -16.75 -6.70
CA SER A 164 -45.20 -17.88 -7.60
C SER A 164 -45.03 -17.73 -9.13
N ALA A 165 -44.08 -18.42 -9.77
CA ALA A 165 -44.12 -19.83 -10.21
C ALA A 165 -45.07 -20.11 -11.39
N GLU A 166 -44.53 -20.41 -12.57
CA GLU A 166 -44.78 -21.65 -13.35
C GLU A 166 -44.12 -21.60 -14.73
N GLY A 167 -43.65 -22.77 -15.19
CA GLY A 167 -42.94 -22.92 -16.45
C GLY A 167 -43.83 -22.99 -17.69
N LYS A 168 -43.22 -22.82 -18.87
CA LYS A 168 -43.59 -23.54 -20.09
C LYS A 168 -42.50 -23.47 -21.15
N ASP A 169 -42.11 -24.67 -21.55
CA ASP A 169 -41.53 -25.11 -22.82
C ASP A 169 -41.94 -24.27 -24.05
N LYS A 170 -40.96 -23.97 -24.93
CA LYS A 170 -41.12 -23.96 -26.39
C LYS A 170 -39.79 -23.77 -27.12
N SER A 171 -39.31 -24.88 -27.66
CA SER A 171 -38.55 -25.04 -28.91
C SER A 171 -38.61 -23.87 -29.91
N LYS A 172 -37.45 -23.45 -30.45
CA LYS A 172 -37.31 -23.06 -31.87
C LYS A 172 -35.84 -23.08 -32.36
N LYS A 173 -35.52 -24.22 -32.95
CA LYS A 173 -34.54 -24.51 -34.01
C LYS A 173 -34.24 -23.30 -34.92
N LYS A 174 -32.97 -22.92 -35.09
CA LYS A 174 -32.48 -22.35 -36.37
C LYS A 174 -31.03 -22.73 -36.66
N GLN A 175 -30.96 -23.55 -37.69
CA GLN A 175 -29.83 -24.15 -38.37
C GLN A 175 -29.35 -23.18 -39.47
N LYS A 176 -28.04 -22.93 -39.60
CA LYS A 176 -27.39 -22.51 -40.86
C LYS A 176 -25.88 -22.75 -40.73
N LYS A 177 -25.41 -23.91 -41.18
CA LYS A 177 -24.82 -24.19 -42.51
C LYS A 177 -23.39 -23.66 -42.70
N ASN A 178 -22.46 -24.53 -42.34
CA ASN A 178 -21.33 -25.00 -43.14
C ASN A 178 -21.23 -24.44 -44.57
N LYS A 179 -20.08 -23.86 -44.92
CA LYS A 179 -19.55 -23.88 -46.29
C LYS A 179 -18.02 -23.94 -46.26
N LYS A 180 -17.52 -25.17 -46.44
CA LYS A 180 -16.20 -25.45 -47.03
C LYS A 180 -16.06 -24.66 -48.34
N ASN A 181 -14.88 -24.10 -48.60
CA ASN A 181 -14.22 -24.32 -49.88
C ASN A 181 -12.71 -24.20 -49.76
N LYS A 182 -12.05 -25.06 -50.54
CA LYS A 182 -10.64 -25.40 -50.61
C LYS A 182 -10.23 -25.17 -52.07
N SER A 183 -9.18 -24.40 -52.36
CA SER A 183 -8.29 -24.49 -53.54
C SER A 183 -7.21 -23.41 -53.39
N LYS A 184 -5.93 -23.72 -53.20
CA LYS A 184 -4.92 -23.91 -54.27
C LYS A 184 -5.08 -22.91 -55.42
N ASN A 185 -4.24 -21.87 -55.41
CA ASN A 185 -3.09 -21.76 -56.32
C ASN A 185 -1.91 -21.17 -55.55
#